data_AF-A0A8C5IRZ8-F1
#
_entry.id   AF-A0A8C5IRZ8-F1
#
_cell.length_a   1.000
_cell.length_b   1.000
_cell.length_c   1.000
_cell.angle_alpha   90.00
_cell.angle_beta   90.00
_cell.angle_gamma   90.00
#
_symmetry.space_group_name_H-M   'P 1'
#
loop_
_entity.id
_entity.type
_entity.pdbx_description
1 polymer ?
#
loop_
_entity_poly.entity_id
_entity_poly.type
_entity_poly.pdbx_seq_one_letter_code
_entity_poly.pdbx_strand_id
1 'polypeptide(L)'
;MEAGTPGGVSVQDEAVDKSNFKKCNQIAFYRRQKLLRPGKSLYRVLFDSVTLSDENVKFQIIHEENKVLLQVEIYEIEGNIFRLKIDEASPLKARYKVPDVLIKEPTTQKLFISHKEAGILVLSSVNENYKLRVTANPFQVELQSKGETVMSVNSNGLLYFEHLQPPPSDRKPTAQNEEAASDSSKERQEDLGLWQEKFGSFLDIKAHGPTSVGIDFSLHGYDHVYGIPQHAETLLLKNTSDGDAYRLYNLDIFGHKIHDKIGIYGSVPLLLAHKPNRTSGIFWLNSSETLVDISTKAVAEVRVIHFPQN
;
A
#
# COMPACT_ATOMS: atom_id res chain seq x y z
N MET A 1 9.96 -18.81 62.77
CA MET A 1 10.19 -17.63 61.91
C MET A 1 10.64 -18.18 60.57
N GLU A 2 9.69 -18.47 59.68
CA GLU A 2 10.02 -18.84 58.30
C GLU A 2 10.24 -17.54 57.52
N ALA A 3 11.42 -17.43 56.91
CA ALA A 3 11.74 -16.36 55.99
C ALA A 3 10.90 -16.53 54.72
N GLY A 4 10.06 -15.55 54.44
CA GLY A 4 9.23 -15.51 53.23
C GLY A 4 10.10 -15.52 51.97
N THR A 5 9.79 -16.45 51.08
CA THR A 5 10.27 -16.50 49.70
C THR A 5 9.90 -15.20 48.98
N PRO A 6 10.79 -14.56 48.19
CA PRO A 6 10.40 -13.42 47.38
C PRO A 6 9.43 -13.92 46.31
N GLY A 7 8.24 -13.34 46.26
CA GLY A 7 7.24 -13.63 45.25
C GLY A 7 7.82 -13.41 43.86
N GLY A 8 7.96 -14.49 43.10
CA GLY A 8 8.24 -14.40 41.68
C GLY A 8 7.08 -13.69 41.00
N VAL A 9 7.35 -12.53 40.40
CA VAL A 9 6.41 -11.87 39.52
C VAL A 9 6.07 -12.86 38.41
N SER A 10 4.78 -13.16 38.25
CA SER A 10 4.30 -14.03 37.18
C SER A 10 4.63 -13.38 35.84
N VAL A 11 5.10 -14.16 34.86
CA VAL A 11 5.33 -13.69 33.47
C VAL A 11 4.04 -13.07 32.87
N GLN A 12 2.86 -13.38 33.43
CA GLN A 12 1.60 -12.74 33.05
C GLN A 12 1.44 -11.29 33.54
N ASP A 13 2.11 -10.89 34.62
CA ASP A 13 2.08 -9.52 35.16
C ASP A 13 3.00 -8.56 34.37
N GLU A 14 3.87 -9.09 33.51
CA GLU A 14 4.72 -8.33 32.58
C GLU A 14 4.13 -8.22 31.15
N ALA A 15 2.90 -8.68 30.96
CA ALA A 15 2.26 -8.64 29.65
C ALA A 15 2.07 -7.19 29.18
N VAL A 16 2.44 -6.93 27.92
CA VAL A 16 2.35 -5.59 27.31
C VAL A 16 0.98 -4.93 27.51
N ASP A 17 0.99 -3.70 28.03
CA ASP A 17 -0.20 -2.84 28.03
C ASP A 17 -0.46 -2.35 26.60
N LYS A 18 -1.40 -3.01 25.93
CA LYS A 18 -1.82 -2.70 24.55
C LYS A 18 -2.42 -1.30 24.41
N SER A 19 -2.85 -0.65 25.49
CA SER A 19 -3.44 0.70 25.41
C SER A 19 -2.42 1.76 24.99
N ASN A 20 -1.13 1.49 25.18
CA ASN A 20 -0.02 2.37 24.77
C ASN A 20 0.26 2.35 23.26
N PHE A 21 -0.35 1.43 22.50
CA PHE A 21 -0.11 1.28 21.07
C PHE A 21 -1.41 1.40 20.28
N LYS A 22 -1.39 2.21 19.22
CA LYS A 22 -2.54 2.32 18.31
C LYS A 22 -2.88 0.94 17.72
N LYS A 23 -4.13 0.54 17.86
CA LYS A 23 -4.74 -0.52 17.03
C LYS A 23 -4.92 0.00 15.60
N CYS A 24 -5.03 -0.90 14.63
CA CYS A 24 -5.22 -0.51 13.23
C CYS A 24 -6.41 0.43 13.03
N ASN A 25 -7.54 0.18 13.70
CA ASN A 25 -8.73 1.04 13.64
C ASN A 25 -8.58 2.39 14.34
N GLN A 26 -7.49 2.65 15.06
CA GLN A 26 -7.19 3.96 15.65
C GLN A 26 -6.26 4.79 14.77
N ILE A 27 -5.67 4.20 13.73
CA ILE A 27 -4.75 4.88 12.82
C ILE A 27 -5.56 5.60 11.74
N ALA A 28 -5.57 6.94 11.78
CA ALA A 28 -6.45 7.75 10.94
C ALA A 28 -6.26 7.49 9.43
N PHE A 29 -5.03 7.49 8.91
CA PHE A 29 -4.81 7.30 7.47
C PHE A 29 -5.25 5.92 6.99
N TYR A 30 -5.02 4.88 7.81
CA TYR A 30 -5.44 3.52 7.49
C TYR A 30 -6.97 3.40 7.50
N ARG A 31 -7.65 4.01 8.48
CA ARG A 31 -9.13 4.11 8.48
C ARG A 31 -9.65 4.74 7.19
N ARG A 32 -9.02 5.83 6.72
CA ARG A 32 -9.40 6.51 5.47
C ARG A 32 -9.17 5.63 4.24
N GLN A 33 -8.04 4.94 4.14
CA GLN A 33 -7.79 3.99 3.06
C GLN A 33 -8.81 2.84 3.05
N LYS A 34 -9.25 2.36 4.21
CA LYS A 34 -10.28 1.32 4.33
C LYS A 34 -11.69 1.75 3.90
N LEU A 35 -11.94 3.05 3.74
CA LEU A 35 -13.18 3.53 3.12
C LEU A 35 -13.23 3.19 1.63
N LEU A 36 -12.07 3.05 0.97
CA LEU A 36 -11.99 2.57 -0.40
C LEU A 36 -12.28 1.06 -0.43
N ARG A 37 -13.33 0.67 -1.16
CA ARG A 37 -13.73 -0.73 -1.34
C ARG A 37 -13.24 -1.27 -2.68
N PRO A 38 -12.94 -2.57 -2.80
CA PRO A 38 -12.59 -3.18 -4.07
C PRO A 38 -13.66 -2.89 -5.14
N GLY A 39 -13.22 -2.49 -6.33
CA GLY A 39 -14.12 -2.10 -7.40
C GLY A 39 -13.41 -1.39 -8.55
N LYS A 40 -14.16 -0.57 -9.30
CA LYS A 40 -13.57 0.26 -10.36
C LYS A 40 -12.71 1.35 -9.72
N SER A 41 -11.40 1.32 -9.97
CA SER A 41 -10.47 2.40 -9.59
C SER A 41 -10.98 3.75 -10.07
N LEU A 42 -10.81 4.79 -9.26
CA LEU A 42 -11.09 6.18 -9.64
C LEU A 42 -9.99 6.79 -10.52
N TYR A 43 -8.89 6.07 -10.78
CA TYR A 43 -7.79 6.56 -11.59
C TYR A 43 -7.89 6.03 -13.02
N ARG A 44 -7.70 6.91 -14.01
CA ARG A 44 -7.55 6.53 -15.43
C ARG A 44 -6.25 7.07 -16.02
N VAL A 45 -5.69 6.37 -17.00
CA VAL A 45 -4.49 6.79 -17.74
C VAL A 45 -4.83 7.85 -18.80
N LEU A 46 -3.91 8.80 -18.99
CA LEU A 46 -3.90 9.74 -20.10
C LEU A 46 -2.86 9.29 -21.14
N PHE A 47 -3.24 8.44 -22.10
CA PHE A 47 -2.24 7.87 -23.02
C PHE A 47 -1.56 8.86 -23.98
N ASP A 48 -2.14 10.03 -24.17
CA ASP A 48 -1.49 11.10 -24.94
C ASP A 48 -0.26 11.66 -24.21
N SER A 49 -0.14 11.43 -22.90
CA SER A 49 1.02 11.81 -22.09
C SER A 49 2.14 10.76 -22.04
N VAL A 50 1.99 9.63 -22.75
CA VAL A 50 3.00 8.56 -22.74
C VAL A 50 4.27 9.05 -23.42
N THR A 51 5.37 9.02 -22.68
CA THR A 51 6.72 9.29 -23.17
C THR A 51 7.61 8.08 -22.89
N LEU A 52 8.44 7.74 -23.86
CA LEU A 52 9.43 6.66 -23.75
C LEU A 52 10.82 7.28 -23.83
N SER A 53 11.69 6.91 -22.89
CA SER A 53 13.11 7.22 -22.88
C SER A 53 13.93 5.92 -22.89
N ASP A 54 15.25 6.02 -22.93
CA ASP A 54 16.12 4.84 -22.81
C ASP A 54 16.08 4.22 -21.39
N GLU A 55 15.65 4.98 -20.37
CA GLU A 55 15.63 4.53 -18.98
C GLU A 55 14.25 4.04 -18.50
N ASN A 56 13.18 4.68 -18.98
CA ASN A 56 11.82 4.46 -18.46
C ASN A 56 10.72 4.83 -19.45
N VAL A 57 9.52 4.39 -19.12
CA VAL A 57 8.26 4.87 -19.69
C VAL A 57 7.54 5.72 -18.65
N LYS A 58 7.08 6.90 -19.05
CA LYS A 58 6.30 7.81 -18.19
C LYS A 58 4.93 8.08 -18.80
N PHE A 59 3.92 8.23 -17.96
CA PHE A 59 2.59 8.69 -18.35
C PHE A 59 1.85 9.25 -17.13
N GLN A 60 0.84 10.05 -17.35
CA GLN A 60 0.00 10.60 -16.30
C GLN A 60 -1.26 9.76 -16.10
N ILE A 61 -1.69 9.68 -14.84
CA ILE A 61 -3.02 9.20 -14.46
C ILE A 61 -3.79 10.35 -13.82
N ILE A 62 -5.10 10.39 -14.06
CA ILE A 62 -6.01 11.39 -13.50
C ILE A 62 -7.03 10.70 -12.60
N HIS A 63 -7.28 11.28 -11.44
CA HIS A 63 -8.39 10.87 -10.59
C HIS A 63 -9.72 11.43 -11.15
N GLU A 64 -10.69 10.57 -11.44
CA GLU A 64 -11.92 10.92 -12.17
C GLU A 64 -12.78 11.94 -11.42
N GLU A 65 -12.76 11.96 -10.08
CA GLU A 65 -13.56 12.91 -9.29
C GLU A 65 -12.83 14.25 -9.05
N ASN A 66 -11.75 14.25 -8.26
CA ASN A 66 -11.03 15.47 -7.86
C ASN A 66 -10.07 16.03 -8.92
N LYS A 67 -9.92 15.36 -10.07
CA LYS A 67 -9.11 15.78 -11.23
C LYS A 67 -7.60 15.93 -10.96
N VAL A 68 -7.10 15.45 -9.83
CA VAL A 68 -5.65 15.48 -9.56
C VAL A 68 -4.90 14.59 -10.54
N LEU A 69 -3.80 15.13 -11.05
CA LEU A 69 -2.86 14.45 -11.94
C LEU A 69 -1.70 13.87 -11.14
N LEU A 70 -1.43 12.59 -11.36
CA LEU A 70 -0.25 11.90 -10.85
C LEU A 70 0.65 11.48 -12.01
N GLN A 71 1.96 11.55 -11.80
CA GLN A 71 2.97 11.05 -12.73
C GLN A 71 3.31 9.61 -12.38
N VAL A 72 3.12 8.71 -13.35
CA VAL A 72 3.58 7.32 -13.27
C VAL A 72 4.88 7.18 -14.06
N GLU A 73 5.83 6.44 -13.49
CA GLU A 73 7.08 6.05 -14.16
C GLU A 73 7.30 4.54 -13.97
N ILE A 74 7.60 3.86 -15.07
CA ILE A 74 7.92 2.43 -15.10
C ILE A 74 9.34 2.26 -15.63
N TYR A 75 10.18 1.60 -14.83
CA TYR A 75 11.54 1.23 -15.17
C TYR A 75 11.65 -0.29 -15.24
N GLU A 76 12.40 -0.78 -16.22
CA GLU A 76 12.98 -2.12 -16.16
C GLU A 76 14.40 -2.00 -15.60
N ILE A 77 14.74 -2.91 -14.69
CA ILE A 77 16.02 -2.98 -13.99
C ILE A 77 16.62 -4.37 -14.24
N GLU A 78 17.94 -4.43 -14.36
CA GLU A 78 18.67 -5.69 -14.50
C GLU A 78 18.23 -6.74 -13.44
N GLY A 79 18.11 -8.01 -13.87
CA GLY A 79 17.67 -9.10 -13.00
C GLY A 79 16.16 -9.36 -13.00
N ASN A 80 15.44 -8.95 -14.06
CA ASN A 80 13.99 -9.10 -14.21
C ASN A 80 13.19 -8.34 -13.14
N ILE A 81 13.67 -7.15 -12.78
CA ILE A 81 13.05 -6.27 -11.77
C ILE A 81 12.33 -5.14 -12.49
N PHE A 82 11.10 -4.84 -12.07
CA PHE A 82 10.33 -3.71 -12.58
C PHE A 82 10.04 -2.74 -11.44
N ARG A 83 10.37 -1.45 -11.63
CA ARG A 83 10.13 -0.41 -10.63
C ARG A 83 9.01 0.51 -11.12
N LEU A 84 7.92 0.55 -10.36
CA LEU A 84 6.82 1.48 -10.53
C LEU A 84 6.96 2.63 -9.53
N LYS A 85 6.97 3.87 -10.01
CA LYS A 85 6.88 5.08 -9.18
C LYS A 85 5.59 5.82 -9.52
N ILE A 86 4.89 6.30 -8.50
CA ILE A 86 3.73 7.19 -8.63
C ILE A 86 3.98 8.39 -7.72
N ASP A 87 3.93 9.59 -8.29
CA ASP A 87 4.12 10.86 -7.56
C ASP A 87 3.08 11.88 -8.05
N GLU A 88 2.90 12.99 -7.34
CA GLU A 88 2.06 14.08 -7.86
C GLU A 88 2.74 14.71 -9.08
N ALA A 89 1.98 15.01 -10.13
CA ALA A 89 2.54 15.65 -11.32
C ALA A 89 2.99 17.11 -11.03
N SER A 90 2.27 17.80 -10.14
CA SER A 90 2.53 19.18 -9.74
C SER A 90 2.29 19.35 -8.22
N PRO A 91 3.17 18.81 -7.36
CA PRO A 91 2.95 18.86 -5.92
C PRO A 91 3.15 20.27 -5.35
N LEU A 92 2.43 20.59 -4.27
CA LEU A 92 2.69 21.80 -3.47
C LEU A 92 4.10 21.81 -2.85
N LYS A 93 4.65 20.62 -2.57
CA LYS A 93 6.02 20.39 -2.12
C LYS A 93 6.45 18.96 -2.45
N ALA A 94 7.75 18.72 -2.61
CA ALA A 94 8.24 17.37 -2.88
C ALA A 94 7.80 16.38 -1.78
N ARG A 95 7.33 15.20 -2.21
CA ARG A 95 7.11 14.05 -1.32
C ARG A 95 8.43 13.41 -0.97
N TYR A 96 8.50 12.83 0.22
CA TYR A 96 9.70 12.15 0.69
C TYR A 96 10.03 10.95 -0.19
N LYS A 97 11.31 10.82 -0.58
CA LYS A 97 11.85 9.68 -1.32
C LYS A 97 12.96 9.11 -0.47
N VAL A 98 12.87 7.82 -0.13
CA VAL A 98 13.78 7.16 0.82
C VAL A 98 15.22 7.18 0.30
N PRO A 99 16.15 7.91 0.94
CA PRO A 99 17.56 7.87 0.60
C PRO A 99 18.25 6.68 1.30
N ASP A 100 19.51 6.42 0.93
CA ASP A 100 20.48 5.55 1.65
C ASP A 100 20.14 4.07 1.80
N VAL A 101 18.93 3.63 1.46
CA VAL A 101 18.55 2.20 1.41
C VAL A 101 19.08 1.53 0.14
N LEU A 102 19.05 2.24 -0.98
CA LEU A 102 19.69 1.79 -2.21
C LEU A 102 21.17 2.20 -2.16
N ILE A 103 22.06 1.22 -2.11
CA ILE A 103 23.52 1.46 -2.08
C ILE A 103 24.07 2.11 -3.36
N LYS A 104 23.33 1.98 -4.48
CA LYS A 104 23.53 2.66 -5.76
C LYS A 104 22.22 2.69 -6.53
N GLU A 105 22.08 3.62 -7.47
CA GLU A 105 20.95 3.55 -8.40
C GLU A 105 21.06 2.28 -9.27
N PRO A 106 19.99 1.47 -9.39
CA PRO A 106 20.01 0.26 -10.20
C PRO A 106 20.18 0.56 -11.69
N THR A 107 20.94 -0.30 -12.38
CA THR A 107 21.09 -0.22 -13.84
C THR A 107 19.76 -0.51 -14.52
N THR A 108 19.29 0.42 -15.34
CA THR A 108 18.05 0.28 -16.10
C THR A 108 18.26 -0.47 -17.41
N GLN A 109 17.20 -1.11 -17.87
CA GLN A 109 17.11 -1.72 -19.19
C GLN A 109 16.00 -1.02 -19.99
N LYS A 110 16.15 -1.00 -21.32
CA LYS A 110 15.22 -0.30 -22.20
C LYS A 110 13.92 -1.08 -22.36
N LEU A 111 12.80 -0.42 -22.10
CA LEU A 111 11.47 -0.90 -22.43
C LEU A 111 11.08 -0.50 -23.86
N PHE A 112 10.28 -1.33 -24.53
CA PHE A 112 9.78 -1.05 -25.88
C PHE A 112 8.26 -0.98 -25.88
N ILE A 113 7.67 0.04 -26.50
CA ILE A 113 6.23 0.08 -26.73
C ILE A 113 5.92 -0.85 -27.90
N SER A 114 5.33 -2.01 -27.61
CA SER A 114 4.96 -3.00 -28.63
C SER A 114 3.52 -2.85 -29.11
N HIS A 115 2.65 -2.25 -28.31
CA HIS A 115 1.27 -1.97 -28.69
C HIS A 115 0.73 -0.76 -27.91
N LYS A 116 -0.03 0.10 -28.58
CA LYS A 116 -0.71 1.26 -27.98
C LYS A 116 -1.99 1.57 -28.74
N GLU A 117 -3.07 0.87 -28.41
CA GLU A 117 -4.40 1.11 -29.00
C GLU A 117 -5.50 0.86 -27.97
N ALA A 118 -6.69 1.43 -28.20
CA ALA A 118 -7.94 1.05 -27.54
C ALA A 118 -7.87 0.90 -26.00
N GLY A 119 -7.28 1.86 -25.30
CA GLY A 119 -7.25 1.80 -23.83
C GLY A 119 -6.24 0.80 -23.24
N ILE A 120 -5.30 0.31 -24.06
CA ILE A 120 -4.22 -0.58 -23.66
C ILE A 120 -2.86 -0.05 -24.14
N LEU A 121 -1.85 -0.12 -23.27
CA LEU A 121 -0.44 0.07 -23.60
C LEU A 121 0.32 -1.19 -23.21
N VAL A 122 1.08 -1.78 -24.13
CA VAL A 122 1.93 -2.95 -23.87
C VAL A 122 3.39 -2.55 -24.00
N LEU A 123 4.15 -2.82 -22.95
CA LEU A 123 5.59 -2.63 -22.89
C LEU A 123 6.27 -4.00 -22.91
N SER A 124 7.17 -4.21 -23.87
CA SER A 124 8.02 -5.38 -23.94
C SER A 124 9.33 -5.12 -23.22
N SER A 125 9.77 -6.11 -22.43
CA SER A 125 11.08 -6.13 -21.77
C SER A 125 12.19 -6.55 -22.72
N VAL A 126 13.45 -6.24 -22.38
CA VAL A 126 14.63 -6.79 -23.06
C VAL A 126 14.63 -8.33 -22.99
N ASN A 127 14.15 -8.88 -21.88
CA ASN A 127 13.83 -10.29 -21.77
C ASN A 127 12.43 -10.53 -22.35
N GLU A 128 12.37 -11.09 -23.56
CA GLU A 128 11.12 -11.33 -24.32
C GLU A 128 10.07 -12.17 -23.58
N ASN A 129 10.48 -12.89 -22.53
CA ASN A 129 9.55 -13.59 -21.66
C ASN A 129 8.66 -12.64 -20.87
N TYR A 130 9.07 -11.40 -20.62
CA TYR A 130 8.34 -10.45 -19.78
C TYR A 130 7.66 -9.36 -20.60
N LYS A 131 6.43 -9.03 -20.21
CA LYS A 131 5.67 -7.90 -20.76
C LYS A 131 4.91 -7.21 -19.64
N LEU A 132 4.73 -5.91 -19.76
CA LEU A 132 3.84 -5.13 -18.92
C LEU A 132 2.64 -4.68 -19.75
N ARG A 133 1.44 -4.98 -19.29
CA ARG A 133 0.19 -4.49 -19.89
C ARG A 133 -0.43 -3.44 -18.98
N VAL A 134 -0.55 -2.22 -19.48
CA VAL A 134 -1.21 -1.10 -18.80
C VAL A 134 -2.61 -0.94 -19.37
N THR A 135 -3.63 -1.05 -18.53
CA THR A 135 -5.04 -0.74 -18.87
C THR A 135 -5.36 0.68 -18.47
N ALA A 136 -6.07 1.42 -19.33
CA ALA A 136 -6.33 2.84 -19.11
C ALA A 136 -7.44 3.13 -18.09
N ASN A 137 -8.61 2.48 -18.21
CA ASN A 137 -9.79 2.81 -17.41
C ASN A 137 -10.52 1.53 -16.97
N PRO A 138 -10.41 1.11 -15.71
CA PRO A 138 -9.57 1.69 -14.66
C PRO A 138 -8.05 1.50 -14.92
N PHE A 139 -7.22 2.38 -14.34
CA PHE A 139 -5.75 2.23 -14.35
C PHE A 139 -5.35 0.92 -13.67
N GLN A 140 -4.65 0.06 -14.39
CA GLN A 140 -4.11 -1.20 -13.88
C GLN A 140 -2.82 -1.53 -14.64
N VAL A 141 -1.86 -2.16 -13.96
CA VAL A 141 -0.65 -2.71 -14.60
C VAL A 141 -0.58 -4.22 -14.36
N GLU A 142 -0.32 -5.00 -15.39
CA GLU A 142 -0.14 -6.44 -15.31
C GLU A 142 1.27 -6.82 -15.76
N LEU A 143 2.01 -7.53 -14.91
CA LEU A 143 3.26 -8.16 -15.29
C LEU A 143 2.97 -9.58 -15.79
N GLN A 144 3.37 -9.84 -17.02
CA GLN A 144 3.24 -11.14 -17.67
C GLN A 144 4.60 -11.79 -17.82
N SER A 145 4.65 -13.12 -17.65
CA SER A 145 5.82 -13.96 -17.91
C SER A 145 5.41 -15.13 -18.79
N LYS A 146 6.02 -15.27 -19.97
CA LYS A 146 5.71 -16.31 -20.98
C LYS A 146 4.20 -16.38 -21.33
N GLY A 147 3.55 -15.23 -21.38
CA GLY A 147 2.12 -15.10 -21.70
C GLY A 147 1.16 -15.24 -20.51
N GLU A 148 1.65 -15.64 -19.33
CA GLU A 148 0.84 -15.75 -18.12
C GLU A 148 0.96 -14.50 -17.25
N THR A 149 -0.15 -13.95 -16.76
CA THR A 149 -0.12 -12.87 -15.76
C THR A 149 0.39 -13.42 -14.42
N VAL A 150 1.49 -12.86 -13.91
CA VAL A 150 2.13 -13.32 -12.67
C VAL A 150 1.86 -12.38 -11.50
N MET A 151 1.69 -11.09 -11.79
CA MET A 151 1.36 -10.06 -10.82
C MET A 151 0.49 -9.01 -11.49
N SER A 152 -0.51 -8.50 -10.79
CA SER A 152 -1.25 -7.30 -11.19
C SER A 152 -1.15 -6.24 -10.10
N VAL A 153 -1.07 -4.99 -10.51
CA VAL A 153 -1.02 -3.80 -9.66
C VAL A 153 -2.30 -3.01 -9.89
N ASN A 154 -2.96 -2.62 -8.82
CA ASN A 154 -4.26 -1.93 -8.82
C ASN A 154 -5.43 -2.72 -9.44
N SER A 155 -5.35 -4.04 -9.42
CA SER A 155 -6.38 -4.93 -10.00
C SER A 155 -7.71 -4.92 -9.24
N ASN A 156 -7.69 -4.59 -7.95
CA ASN A 156 -8.89 -4.43 -7.14
C ASN A 156 -9.33 -2.96 -7.05
N GLY A 157 -8.64 -2.05 -7.73
CA GLY A 157 -8.95 -0.63 -7.75
C GLY A 157 -8.67 0.07 -6.41
N LEU A 158 -7.69 -0.40 -5.65
CA LEU A 158 -7.36 0.13 -4.31
C LEU A 158 -6.18 1.13 -4.32
N LEU A 159 -5.77 1.64 -5.48
CA LEU A 159 -4.89 2.80 -5.56
C LEU A 159 -5.55 3.96 -4.81
N TYR A 160 -4.88 4.42 -3.76
CA TYR A 160 -5.30 5.53 -2.92
C TYR A 160 -4.14 6.51 -2.79
N PHE A 161 -4.37 7.76 -3.15
CA PHE A 161 -3.34 8.78 -3.10
C PHE A 161 -3.94 10.10 -2.61
N GLU A 162 -3.68 10.44 -1.35
CA GLU A 162 -4.09 11.73 -0.78
C GLU A 162 -3.14 12.82 -1.28
N HIS A 163 -3.60 13.64 -2.22
CA HIS A 163 -2.81 14.76 -2.76
C HIS A 163 -2.57 15.84 -1.73
N LEU A 164 -1.47 16.57 -1.86
CA LEU A 164 -1.14 17.66 -0.92
C LEU A 164 -2.17 18.79 -1.04
N GLN A 165 -2.68 19.23 0.10
CA GLN A 165 -3.61 20.34 0.21
C GLN A 165 -3.00 21.46 1.06
N PRO A 166 -3.35 22.73 0.81
CA PRO A 166 -3.01 23.79 1.75
C PRO A 166 -3.73 23.54 3.09
N PRO A 167 -3.14 23.97 4.22
CA PRO A 167 -3.84 23.95 5.51
C PRO A 167 -5.20 24.64 5.40
N PRO A 168 -6.23 24.16 6.14
CA PRO A 168 -7.49 24.87 6.24
C PRO A 168 -7.17 26.29 6.72
N SER A 169 -7.63 27.30 5.99
CA SER A 169 -7.40 28.68 6.40
C SER A 169 -8.04 28.93 7.76
N ASP A 170 -7.32 29.54 8.70
CA ASP A 170 -7.88 30.21 9.89
C ASP A 170 -8.72 31.42 9.44
N ARG A 171 -9.81 31.17 8.70
CA ARG A 171 -10.83 32.19 8.51
C ARG A 171 -11.44 32.38 9.90
N LYS A 172 -11.09 33.49 10.56
CA LYS A 172 -11.96 34.06 11.59
C LYS A 172 -13.37 34.02 11.01
N PRO A 173 -14.35 33.39 11.68
CA PRO A 173 -15.72 33.46 11.22
C PRO A 173 -16.09 34.94 11.17
N THR A 174 -16.23 35.48 9.97
CA THR A 174 -17.07 36.66 9.80
C THR A 174 -18.49 36.18 10.09
N ALA A 175 -19.27 36.98 10.82
CA ALA A 175 -20.62 36.67 11.30
C ALA A 175 -21.66 36.28 10.21
N GLN A 176 -21.23 36.17 8.94
CA GLN A 176 -22.01 35.69 7.81
C GLN A 176 -21.68 34.26 7.37
N ASN A 177 -20.63 33.62 7.92
CA ASN A 177 -20.19 32.27 7.55
C ASN A 177 -20.43 31.21 8.63
N GLU A 178 -21.03 31.57 9.78
CA GLU A 178 -21.36 30.61 10.84
C GLU A 178 -22.47 29.63 10.44
N GLU A 179 -23.31 29.98 9.45
CA GLU A 179 -24.38 29.08 8.97
C GLU A 179 -23.93 28.14 7.84
N ALA A 180 -22.74 28.34 7.25
CA ALA A 180 -22.31 27.60 6.04
C ALA A 180 -21.23 26.52 6.30
N ALA A 181 -20.50 26.58 7.41
CA ALA A 181 -19.64 25.48 7.86
C ALA A 181 -20.44 24.63 8.85
N SER A 182 -21.24 23.70 8.33
CA SER A 182 -22.04 22.78 9.16
C SER A 182 -21.15 22.08 10.20
N ASP A 183 -21.66 21.93 11.43
CA ASP A 183 -21.02 21.15 12.51
C ASP A 183 -20.53 19.78 11.99
N SER A 184 -21.34 19.15 11.13
CA SER A 184 -21.04 17.88 10.48
C SER A 184 -19.76 17.83 9.64
N SER A 185 -19.31 18.96 9.09
CA SER A 185 -18.09 19.01 8.26
C SER A 185 -16.81 19.04 9.11
N LYS A 186 -16.85 19.77 10.23
CA LYS A 186 -15.77 19.81 11.22
C LYS A 186 -15.69 18.50 11.99
N GLU A 187 -16.82 17.99 12.46
CA GLU A 187 -16.90 16.68 13.15
C GLU A 187 -16.38 15.55 12.26
N ARG A 188 -16.74 15.53 10.97
CA ARG A 188 -16.23 14.54 10.02
C ARG A 188 -14.72 14.67 9.79
N GLN A 189 -14.19 15.89 9.74
CA GLN A 189 -12.76 16.13 9.56
C GLN A 189 -11.95 15.68 10.79
N GLU A 190 -12.49 15.90 11.98
CA GLU A 190 -11.93 15.42 13.26
C GLU A 190 -12.01 13.89 13.36
N ASP A 191 -13.16 13.28 13.04
CA ASP A 191 -13.30 11.81 13.02
C ASP A 191 -12.32 11.14 12.05
N LEU A 192 -12.14 11.71 10.87
CA LEU A 192 -11.19 11.22 9.87
C LEU A 192 -9.72 11.57 10.17
N GLY A 193 -9.46 12.38 11.20
CA GLY A 193 -8.12 12.77 11.65
C GLY A 193 -7.27 13.42 10.55
N LEU A 194 -7.88 14.28 9.71
CA LEU A 194 -7.23 14.83 8.51
C LEU A 194 -6.07 15.78 8.84
N TRP A 195 -6.26 16.68 9.79
CA TRP A 195 -5.27 17.72 10.14
C TRP A 195 -4.77 17.62 11.57
N GLN A 196 -5.53 16.96 12.45
CA GLN A 196 -5.14 16.71 13.82
C GLN A 196 -5.56 15.29 14.21
N GLU A 197 -4.82 14.64 15.08
CA GLU A 197 -5.19 13.34 15.67
C GLU A 197 -4.63 13.22 17.07
N LYS A 198 -5.47 12.75 18.00
CA LYS A 198 -5.08 12.56 19.39
C LYS A 198 -4.94 11.07 19.70
N PHE A 199 -3.86 10.70 20.39
CA PHE A 199 -3.68 9.37 20.94
C PHE A 199 -3.09 9.45 22.35
N GLY A 200 -3.85 8.97 23.33
CA GLY A 200 -3.55 9.21 24.74
C GLY A 200 -3.48 10.71 25.03
N SER A 201 -2.37 11.15 25.62
CA SER A 201 -2.07 12.57 25.88
C SER A 201 -1.46 13.30 24.69
N PHE A 202 -1.04 12.60 23.63
CA PHE A 202 -0.34 13.20 22.50
C PHE A 202 -1.32 13.71 21.45
N LEU A 203 -1.13 14.97 21.03
CA LEU A 203 -1.84 15.58 19.90
C LEU A 203 -0.85 15.75 18.74
N ASP A 204 -1.10 15.03 17.65
CA ASP A 204 -0.40 15.20 16.38
C ASP A 204 -1.09 16.29 15.56
N ILE A 205 -0.42 17.43 15.37
CA ILE A 205 -0.82 18.47 14.43
C ILE A 205 -0.14 18.19 13.10
N LYS A 206 -0.92 17.68 12.14
CA LYS A 206 -0.44 17.28 10.82
C LYS A 206 -0.24 18.52 9.95
N ALA A 207 0.96 19.10 10.01
CA ALA A 207 1.33 20.30 9.25
C ALA A 207 1.06 20.21 7.73
N HIS A 208 0.97 19.01 7.19
CA HIS A 208 0.73 18.75 5.77
C HIS A 208 -0.59 18.00 5.50
N GLY A 209 -1.41 17.83 6.54
CA GLY A 209 -2.71 17.18 6.43
C GLY A 209 -2.65 15.72 5.94
N PRO A 210 -3.69 15.24 5.26
CA PRO A 210 -3.75 13.90 4.71
C PRO A 210 -2.79 13.73 3.54
N THR A 211 -1.84 12.78 3.64
CA THR A 211 -0.80 12.56 2.62
C THR A 211 -0.47 11.08 2.39
N SER A 212 -1.32 10.17 2.86
CA SER A 212 -1.07 8.73 2.71
C SER A 212 -1.19 8.25 1.27
N VAL A 213 -0.48 7.16 0.99
CA VAL A 213 -0.50 6.45 -0.30
C VAL A 213 -0.73 4.97 -0.05
N GLY A 214 -1.43 4.30 -0.96
CA GLY A 214 -1.74 2.88 -0.87
C GLY A 214 -2.06 2.31 -2.26
N ILE A 215 -1.83 1.02 -2.45
CA ILE A 215 -2.11 0.32 -3.72
C ILE A 215 -2.22 -1.18 -3.46
N ASP A 216 -3.05 -1.90 -4.22
CA ASP A 216 -3.11 -3.36 -4.16
C ASP A 216 -2.20 -4.05 -5.16
N PHE A 217 -1.70 -5.22 -4.74
CA PHE A 217 -1.01 -6.18 -5.58
C PHE A 217 -1.76 -7.51 -5.53
N SER A 218 -2.06 -8.08 -6.70
CA SER A 218 -2.55 -9.45 -6.84
C SER A 218 -1.42 -10.35 -7.32
N LEU A 219 -1.09 -11.37 -6.53
CA LEU A 219 -0.04 -12.35 -6.80
C LEU A 219 -0.67 -13.62 -7.36
N HIS A 220 -0.52 -13.88 -8.65
CA HIS A 220 -1.32 -14.91 -9.33
C HIS A 220 -0.75 -16.32 -9.18
N GLY A 221 -1.60 -17.23 -8.68
CA GLY A 221 -1.26 -18.63 -8.45
C GLY A 221 -0.26 -18.84 -7.31
N TYR A 222 -0.22 -17.94 -6.33
CA TYR A 222 0.54 -18.08 -5.09
C TYR A 222 -0.41 -18.26 -3.92
N ASP A 223 -0.16 -19.28 -3.10
CA ASP A 223 -0.91 -19.53 -1.87
C ASP A 223 -0.15 -19.09 -0.61
N HIS A 224 1.16 -18.85 -0.75
CA HIS A 224 2.06 -18.59 0.37
C HIS A 224 2.84 -17.31 0.17
N VAL A 225 2.78 -16.42 1.18
CA VAL A 225 3.53 -15.18 1.24
C VAL A 225 4.28 -15.06 2.57
N TYR A 226 5.45 -14.42 2.53
CA TYR A 226 6.45 -14.36 3.59
C TYR A 226 7.09 -12.97 3.66
N GLY A 227 7.80 -12.68 4.75
CA GLY A 227 8.60 -11.46 4.89
C GLY A 227 7.92 -10.41 5.74
N ILE A 228 8.05 -9.15 5.33
CA ILE A 228 7.60 -7.96 6.06
C ILE A 228 7.91 -7.96 7.57
N PRO A 229 9.12 -8.37 8.03
CA PRO A 229 9.43 -8.39 9.46
C PRO A 229 9.45 -6.95 10.04
N GLN A 230 9.37 -6.77 11.36
CA GLN A 230 9.48 -7.76 12.43
C GLN A 230 8.18 -7.93 13.20
N HIS A 231 7.67 -9.16 13.24
CA HIS A 231 6.47 -9.59 13.97
C HIS A 231 6.76 -10.87 14.73
N ALA A 232 6.17 -11.03 15.92
CA ALA A 232 6.19 -12.28 16.65
C ALA A 232 5.07 -13.20 16.13
N GLU A 233 5.14 -13.58 14.86
CA GLU A 233 4.15 -14.41 14.18
C GLU A 233 4.81 -15.53 13.37
N THR A 234 4.03 -16.44 12.83
CA THR A 234 4.49 -17.50 11.93
C THR A 234 5.23 -16.95 10.71
N LEU A 235 6.22 -17.70 10.21
CA LEU A 235 6.96 -17.37 8.99
C LEU A 235 6.02 -17.19 7.78
N LEU A 236 5.06 -18.11 7.62
CA LEU A 236 3.96 -17.95 6.68
C LEU A 236 3.03 -16.84 7.19
N LEU A 237 2.88 -15.77 6.42
CA LEU A 237 2.01 -14.66 6.81
C LEU A 237 0.55 -15.10 6.75
N LYS A 238 -0.21 -14.72 7.76
CA LYS A 238 -1.63 -15.03 7.88
C LYS A 238 -2.49 -14.02 7.12
N ASN A 239 -3.69 -14.44 6.77
CA ASN A 239 -4.71 -13.55 6.24
C ASN A 239 -5.12 -12.48 7.30
N THR A 240 -5.47 -11.28 6.86
CA THR A 240 -5.85 -10.14 7.71
C THR A 240 -7.36 -9.85 7.70
N SER A 241 -8.18 -10.82 7.27
CA SER A 241 -9.65 -10.72 7.27
C SER A 241 -10.26 -10.64 8.68
N ASP A 242 -9.48 -10.94 9.71
CA ASP A 242 -9.83 -10.71 11.12
C ASP A 242 -9.82 -9.22 11.52
N GLY A 243 -9.35 -8.34 10.64
CA GLY A 243 -9.38 -6.88 10.82
C GLY A 243 -8.04 -6.27 11.25
N ASP A 244 -7.07 -7.10 11.63
CA ASP A 244 -5.73 -6.67 12.03
C ASP A 244 -4.74 -6.86 10.88
N ALA A 245 -4.22 -5.74 10.37
CA ALA A 245 -3.16 -5.72 9.36
C ALA A 245 -1.78 -5.91 10.00
N TYR A 246 -0.83 -6.38 9.20
CA TYR A 246 0.58 -6.32 9.59
C TYR A 246 1.02 -4.86 9.63
N ARG A 247 1.52 -4.41 10.78
CA ARG A 247 1.97 -3.03 10.97
C ARG A 247 3.49 -2.98 10.93
N LEU A 248 4.04 -2.13 10.07
CA LEU A 248 5.46 -1.85 9.96
C LEU A 248 5.68 -0.43 10.49
N TYR A 249 6.05 -0.36 11.76
CA TYR A 249 6.41 0.87 12.46
C TYR A 249 7.30 0.49 13.63
N ASN A 250 8.53 0.99 13.64
CA ASN A 250 9.51 0.60 14.66
C ASN A 250 9.07 1.12 16.02
N LEU A 251 8.71 0.21 16.92
CA LEU A 251 8.16 0.45 18.24
C LEU A 251 8.95 -0.34 19.27
N ASP A 252 9.14 0.27 20.44
CA ASP A 252 9.59 -0.44 21.62
C ASP A 252 8.38 -1.09 22.30
N ILE A 253 8.19 -2.39 22.07
CA ILE A 253 7.10 -3.17 22.66
C ILE A 253 7.67 -4.13 23.71
N PHE A 254 7.80 -3.63 24.93
CA PHE A 254 8.17 -4.44 26.09
C PHE A 254 7.14 -5.56 26.32
N GLY A 255 7.59 -6.80 26.55
CA GLY A 255 6.69 -7.93 26.82
C GLY A 255 5.72 -8.26 25.67
N HIS A 256 6.16 -8.09 24.41
CA HIS A 256 5.31 -8.34 23.23
C HIS A 256 4.74 -9.76 23.22
N LYS A 257 3.50 -9.88 22.74
CA LYS A 257 2.81 -11.17 22.62
C LYS A 257 3.29 -11.92 21.37
N ILE A 258 3.25 -13.24 21.44
CA ILE A 258 3.38 -14.13 20.29
C ILE A 258 2.05 -14.23 19.55
N HIS A 259 2.12 -14.58 18.26
CA HIS A 259 1.00 -14.61 17.31
C HIS A 259 0.28 -13.26 17.19
N ASP A 260 1.07 -12.18 17.14
CA ASP A 260 0.57 -10.81 17.01
C ASP A 260 1.17 -10.13 15.76
N LYS A 261 0.34 -9.38 15.05
CA LYS A 261 0.67 -8.68 13.79
C LYS A 261 1.17 -7.26 14.03
N ILE A 262 1.23 -6.82 15.29
CA ILE A 262 1.83 -5.54 15.66
C ILE A 262 3.34 -5.54 15.35
N GLY A 263 3.81 -4.49 14.68
CA GLY A 263 5.23 -4.31 14.40
C GLY A 263 6.03 -4.08 15.68
N ILE A 264 7.23 -4.62 15.73
CA ILE A 264 8.13 -4.53 16.90
C ILE A 264 9.28 -3.57 16.56
N TYR A 265 10.54 -3.95 16.74
CA TYR A 265 11.67 -3.02 16.73
C TYR A 265 12.17 -2.60 15.34
N GLY A 266 11.93 -3.43 14.33
CA GLY A 266 12.42 -3.23 12.97
C GLY A 266 11.33 -3.42 11.92
N SER A 267 11.52 -2.79 10.77
CA SER A 267 10.61 -2.85 9.63
C SER A 267 11.41 -3.05 8.34
N VAL A 268 11.13 -4.13 7.61
CA VAL A 268 11.69 -4.37 6.26
C VAL A 268 10.53 -4.63 5.30
N PRO A 269 10.12 -3.65 4.46
CA PRO A 269 8.92 -3.75 3.63
C PRO A 269 9.14 -4.58 2.35
N LEU A 270 9.65 -5.81 2.52
CA LEU A 270 9.86 -6.81 1.47
C LEU A 270 8.93 -8.00 1.69
N LEU A 271 8.03 -8.23 0.75
CA LEU A 271 7.15 -9.39 0.72
C LEU A 271 7.60 -10.36 -0.36
N LEU A 272 7.67 -11.64 -0.03
CA LEU A 272 7.99 -12.73 -0.95
C LEU A 272 6.79 -13.65 -1.12
N ALA A 273 6.51 -14.04 -2.35
CA ALA A 273 5.50 -15.03 -2.71
C ALA A 273 6.20 -16.23 -3.34
N HIS A 274 5.93 -17.45 -2.86
CA HIS A 274 6.63 -18.64 -3.31
C HIS A 274 5.67 -19.78 -3.70
N LYS A 275 6.02 -20.46 -4.79
CA LYS A 275 5.43 -21.72 -5.25
C LYS A 275 6.51 -22.58 -5.90
N PRO A 276 6.30 -23.91 -6.12
CA PRO A 276 7.37 -24.83 -6.49
C PRO A 276 8.26 -24.42 -7.68
N ASN A 277 7.72 -23.68 -8.65
CA ASN A 277 8.43 -23.29 -9.88
C ASN A 277 8.71 -21.78 -10.00
N ARG A 278 8.33 -20.96 -9.01
CA ARG A 278 8.49 -19.51 -9.09
C ARG A 278 8.51 -18.85 -7.71
N THR A 279 9.39 -17.86 -7.56
CA THR A 279 9.33 -16.88 -6.49
C THR A 279 9.12 -15.50 -7.10
N SER A 280 8.25 -14.69 -6.50
CA SER A 280 8.09 -13.28 -6.83
C SER A 280 8.25 -12.45 -5.56
N GLY A 281 8.72 -11.21 -5.70
CA GLY A 281 8.90 -10.31 -4.57
C GLY A 281 8.30 -8.94 -4.85
N ILE A 282 7.84 -8.28 -3.79
CA ILE A 282 7.42 -6.88 -3.80
C ILE A 282 8.25 -6.17 -2.74
N PHE A 283 9.02 -5.16 -3.16
CA PHE A 283 9.73 -4.28 -2.26
C PHE A 283 9.06 -2.90 -2.26
N TRP A 284 8.34 -2.59 -1.18
CA TRP A 284 7.67 -1.30 -0.99
C TRP A 284 8.64 -0.31 -0.33
N LEU A 285 9.41 0.40 -1.16
CA LEU A 285 10.42 1.36 -0.68
C LEU A 285 9.75 2.64 -0.13
N ASN A 286 9.22 2.54 1.09
CA ASN A 286 8.62 3.62 1.87
C ASN A 286 9.06 3.48 3.33
N SER A 287 9.47 4.59 3.95
CA SER A 287 9.97 4.63 5.34
C SER A 287 8.93 5.09 6.35
N SER A 288 7.71 5.43 5.91
CA SER A 288 6.62 5.84 6.79
C SER A 288 5.93 4.62 7.40
N GLU A 289 5.12 4.85 8.44
CA GLU A 289 4.23 3.84 9.00
C GLU A 289 3.42 3.15 7.87
N THR A 290 3.52 1.83 7.78
CA THR A 290 2.92 1.04 6.71
C THR A 290 2.04 -0.06 7.29
N LEU A 291 0.83 -0.23 6.74
CA LEU A 291 -0.08 -1.31 7.08
C LEU A 291 -0.24 -2.21 5.85
N VAL A 292 -0.13 -3.52 6.05
CA VAL A 292 -0.24 -4.53 4.99
C VAL A 292 -1.40 -5.46 5.30
N ASP A 293 -2.42 -5.40 4.44
CA ASP A 293 -3.50 -6.37 4.39
C ASP A 293 -3.16 -7.52 3.46
N ILE A 294 -3.51 -8.74 3.88
CA ILE A 294 -3.31 -9.95 3.11
C ILE A 294 -4.65 -10.66 2.99
N SER A 295 -5.11 -10.85 1.75
CA SER A 295 -6.31 -11.62 1.46
C SER A 295 -6.01 -12.69 0.43
N THR A 296 -6.44 -13.91 0.73
CA THR A 296 -6.38 -15.06 -0.18
C THR A 296 -7.76 -15.26 -0.80
N LYS A 297 -7.88 -15.13 -2.12
CA LYS A 297 -9.10 -15.53 -2.83
C LYS A 297 -9.03 -17.04 -3.04
N ALA A 298 -10.02 -17.79 -2.52
CA ALA A 298 -10.12 -19.21 -2.85
C ALA A 298 -10.32 -19.36 -4.37
N VAL A 299 -9.55 -20.24 -4.99
CA VAL A 299 -9.81 -20.65 -6.38
C VAL A 299 -11.15 -21.38 -6.37
N ALA A 300 -12.14 -20.88 -7.12
CA ALA A 300 -13.38 -21.62 -7.32
C ALA A 300 -13.03 -22.96 -7.99
N GLU A 301 -13.28 -24.08 -7.31
CA GLU A 301 -13.15 -25.40 -7.93
C GLU A 301 -14.01 -25.45 -9.19
N VAL A 302 -13.37 -25.56 -10.36
CA VAL A 302 -14.08 -25.89 -11.60
C VAL A 302 -14.51 -27.35 -11.46
N ARG A 303 -15.74 -27.57 -10.96
CA ARG A 303 -16.39 -28.88 -11.06
C ARG A 303 -16.74 -29.12 -12.52
N VAL A 304 -15.88 -29.88 -13.22
CA VAL A 304 -16.21 -30.40 -14.54
C VAL A 304 -17.30 -31.46 -14.37
N ILE A 305 -18.55 -31.06 -14.54
CA ILE A 305 -19.69 -31.98 -14.60
C ILE A 305 -19.60 -32.69 -15.95
N HIS A 306 -19.19 -33.97 -15.93
CA HIS A 306 -19.27 -34.83 -17.11
C HIS A 306 -20.72 -35.33 -17.24
N PHE A 307 -21.40 -34.96 -18.32
CA PHE A 307 -22.66 -35.58 -18.70
C PHE A 307 -22.35 -36.89 -19.46
N PRO A 308 -22.89 -38.05 -19.04
CA PRO A 308 -22.79 -39.26 -19.83
C PRO A 308 -23.58 -39.04 -21.14
N GLN A 309 -22.93 -39.34 -22.26
CA GLN A 309 -23.62 -39.48 -23.55
C GLN A 309 -24.41 -40.78 -23.53
N ASN A 310 -25.73 -40.69 -23.73
CA ASN A 310 -26.59 -41.83 -24.06
C ASN A 310 -26.56 -42.09 -25.56
#